data_AF-A0A7X7DWD8-F1
#
_entry.id   AF-A0A7X7DWD8-F1
#
_cell.length_a   1.000
_cell.length_b   1.000
_cell.length_c   1.000
_cell.angle_alpha   90.00
_cell.angle_beta   90.00
_cell.angle_gamma   90.00
#
_symmetry.space_group_name_H-M   'P 1'
#
loop_
_entity.id
_entity.type
_entity.pdbx_description
1 polymer ?
#
loop_
_entity_poly.entity_id
_entity_poly.type
_entity_poly.pdbx_seq_one_letter_code
_entity_poly.pdbx_strand_id
1 'polypeptide(L)' 'MYDLVIRGGSVVTPDGVLSTDVGIFGEKIAALGNALEGREMIDAAGKLVFPGVIDPHVHFALPV' A
#
# COMPACT_ATOMS: atom_id res chain seq x y z
N MET A 1 5.74 12.73 -10.87
CA MET A 1 5.95 12.72 -9.42
C MET A 1 4.64 12.30 -8.78
N TYR A 2 4.66 11.28 -7.93
CA TYR A 2 3.46 10.75 -7.26
C TYR A 2 3.09 11.62 -6.05
N ASP A 3 1.86 11.47 -5.53
CA ASP A 3 1.47 12.16 -4.30
C ASP A 3 2.14 11.50 -3.09
N LEU A 4 2.11 10.16 -3.04
CA LEU A 4 2.74 9.35 -2.01
C LEU A 4 3.50 8.17 -2.65
N VAL A 5 4.65 7.81 -2.11
CA VAL A 5 5.38 6.58 -2.42
C VAL A 5 5.64 5.79 -1.15
N ILE A 6 5.30 4.50 -1.17
CA ILE A 6 5.75 3.52 -0.15
C ILE A 6 6.98 2.82 -0.72
N ARG A 7 8.15 3.05 -0.13
CA ARG A 7 9.46 2.66 -0.71
C ARG A 7 10.09 1.48 0.02
N GLY A 8 10.74 0.59 -0.74
CA GLY A 8 11.59 -0.49 -0.22
C GLY A 8 10.82 -1.62 0.47
N GLY A 9 9.51 -1.70 0.26
CA GLY A 9 8.64 -2.70 0.86
C GLY A 9 8.64 -4.02 0.12
N SER A 10 8.28 -5.08 0.84
CA SER A 10 7.85 -6.35 0.26
C SER A 10 6.34 -6.32 0.05
N VAL A 11 5.91 -5.94 -1.15
CA VAL A 11 4.50 -5.81 -1.54
C VAL A 11 3.91 -7.20 -1.71
N VAL A 12 2.86 -7.49 -0.96
CA VAL A 12 2.18 -8.77 -0.96
C VAL A 12 0.98 -8.71 -1.90
N THR A 13 0.95 -9.65 -2.85
CA THR A 13 -0.13 -9.83 -3.82
C THR A 13 -0.64 -11.27 -3.77
N PRO A 14 -1.81 -11.58 -4.35
CA PRO A 14 -2.27 -12.96 -4.47
C PRO A 14 -1.30 -13.88 -5.23
N ASP A 15 -0.53 -13.33 -6.16
CA ASP A 15 0.43 -14.06 -6.99
C ASP A 15 1.81 -14.25 -6.32
N GLY A 16 2.03 -13.60 -5.17
CA GLY A 16 3.27 -13.69 -4.41
C GLY A 16 3.76 -12.36 -3.86
N VAL A 17 5.01 -12.36 -3.38
CA VAL A 17 5.65 -11.20 -2.76
C VAL A 17 6.65 -10.55 -3.72
N LEU A 18 6.54 -9.25 -3.91
CA LEU A 18 7.38 -8.44 -4.79
C LEU A 18 8.18 -7.44 -3.97
N SER A 19 9.50 -7.39 -4.18
CA SER A 19 10.31 -6.28 -3.65
C SER A 19 10.18 -5.09 -4.60
N THR A 20 9.32 -4.13 -4.25
CA THR A 20 8.98 -3.00 -5.12
C THR A 20 8.40 -1.83 -4.33
N ASP A 21 8.49 -0.63 -4.88
CA ASP A 21 7.84 0.56 -4.35
C ASP A 21 6.40 0.65 -4.90
N VAL A 22 5.51 1.28 -4.12
CA VAL A 22 4.12 1.56 -4.52
C VAL A 22 3.94 3.06 -4.69
N GLY A 23 3.61 3.50 -5.91
CA GLY A 23 3.30 4.90 -6.22
C GLY A 23 1.80 5.15 -6.20
N ILE A 24 1.37 6.15 -5.43
CA ILE A 24 -0.04 6.56 -5.29
C ILE A 24 -0.24 7.95 -5.91
N PHE A 25 -1.31 8.08 -6.71
CA PHE A 25 -1.76 9.36 -7.25
C PHE A 25 -3.27 9.53 -7.01
N GLY A 26 -3.65 10.58 -6.30
CA GLY A 26 -4.99 10.73 -5.74
C GLY A 26 -5.35 9.53 -4.85
N GLU A 27 -6.45 8.85 -5.18
CA GLU A 27 -6.99 7.73 -4.41
C GLU A 27 -6.62 6.35 -4.99
N LYS A 28 -5.67 6.29 -5.92
CA LYS A 28 -5.34 5.06 -6.66
C LYS A 28 -3.86 4.72 -6.60
N ILE A 29 -3.58 3.42 -6.58
CA ILE A 29 -2.25 2.88 -6.90
C ILE A 29 -2.03 3.16 -8.40
N ALA A 30 -1.09 4.05 -8.69
CA ALA A 30 -0.79 4.50 -10.05
C ALA A 30 0.36 3.71 -10.69
N ALA A 31 1.27 3.17 -9.87
CA ALA A 31 2.39 2.36 -10.35
C ALA A 31 2.94 1.43 -9.26
N LEU A 32 3.55 0.34 -9.73
CA LEU A 32 4.52 -0.47 -8.98
C LEU A 32 5.85 -0.38 -9.73
N GLY A 33 6.95 -0.18 -9.01
CA GLY A 33 8.27 -0.02 -9.63
C GLY A 33 9.37 0.25 -8.61
N ASN A 34 10.61 0.37 -9.05
CA ASN A 34 11.74 0.63 -8.16
C ASN A 34 12.20 2.08 -8.30
N ALA A 35 12.71 2.64 -7.19
CA ALA A 35 13.19 4.02 -7.11
C ALA A 35 12.12 5.04 -7.55
N LEU A 36 10.87 4.81 -7.12
CA LEU A 36 9.79 5.77 -7.35
C LEU A 36 9.97 7.00 -6.45
N GLU A 37 9.56 8.16 -6.96
CA GLU A 37 9.67 9.45 -6.27
C GLU A 37 8.29 10.12 -6.15
N GLY A 38 7.96 10.56 -4.94
CA GLY A 38 6.68 11.18 -4.57
C GLY A 38 6.87 12.46 -3.76
N ARG A 39 5.79 13.24 -3.62
CA ARG A 39 5.78 14.41 -2.72
C ARG A 39 5.95 13.98 -1.27
N GLU A 40 5.32 12.87 -0.90
CA GLU A 40 5.49 12.20 0.38
C GLU A 40 6.11 10.82 0.18
N MET A 41 6.92 10.38 1.14
CA MET A 41 7.58 9.08 1.12
C MET A 41 7.43 8.37 2.47
N ILE A 42 7.08 7.09 2.41
CA ILE A 42 7.05 6.18 3.54
C ILE A 42 8.16 5.13 3.32
N ASP A 43 9.08 5.01 4.27
CA ASP A 43 10.09 3.95 4.28
C ASP A 43 9.50 2.65 4.83
N ALA A 44 9.40 1.64 3.97
CA ALA A 44 8.90 0.31 4.29
C ALA A 44 10.02 -0.76 4.22
N ALA A 45 11.30 -0.36 4.28
CA ALA A 45 12.42 -1.29 4.27
C ALA A 45 12.28 -2.38 5.35
N GLY A 46 12.37 -3.65 4.91
CA GLY A 46 12.20 -4.81 5.80
C GLY A 46 10.78 -5.02 6.33
N LYS A 47 9.78 -4.32 5.77
CA LYS A 47 8.36 -4.48 6.10
C LYS A 47 7.59 -5.13 4.95
N LEU A 48 6.47 -5.74 5.31
CA LEU A 48 5.47 -6.21 4.36
C LEU A 48 4.46 -5.10 4.10
N VAL A 49 4.08 -4.93 2.83
CA VAL A 49 3.04 -3.97 2.40
C VAL A 49 1.87 -4.77 1.87
N PHE A 50 0.75 -4.75 2.59
CA PHE A 50 -0.47 -5.49 2.24
C PHE A 50 -1.54 -4.56 1.67
N PRO A 51 -2.49 -5.09 0.88
CA PRO A 51 -3.77 -4.43 0.69
C PRO A 51 -4.43 -4.16 2.04
N GLY A 52 -5.21 -3.07 2.14
CA GLY A 52 -6.08 -2.85 3.28
C GLY A 52 -7.00 -4.06 3.48
N VAL A 53 -7.09 -4.55 4.71
CA VAL A 53 -7.91 -5.71 5.04
C VAL A 53 -9.39 -5.34 4.89
N ILE A 54 -10.15 -6.20 4.22
CA ILE A 54 -11.61 -6.11 4.15
C ILE A 54 -12.18 -7.02 5.23
N ASP A 55 -12.85 -6.44 6.21
CA ASP A 55 -13.63 -7.18 7.20
C ASP A 55 -15.11 -7.19 6.76
N PRO A 56 -15.63 -8.34 6.29
CA PRO A 56 -17.00 -8.43 5.77
C PRO A 56 -18.05 -8.55 6.88
N HIS A 57 -17.66 -8.77 8.13
CA HIS A 57 -18.60 -9.09 9.20
C HIS A 57 -18.37 -8.23 10.42
N VAL A 58 -18.93 -7.03 10.34
CA VAL A 58 -18.92 -6.03 11.41
C VAL A 58 -20.34 -5.67 11.81
N HIS A 59 -20.55 -5.46 13.10
CA HIS A 59 -21.79 -4.94 13.64
C HIS A 59 -21.55 -3.55 14.22
N PHE A 60 -21.81 -2.51 13.43
CA PHE A 60 -21.69 -1.12 13.89
C PHE A 60 -22.97 -0.65 14.58
N ALA A 61 -22.80 0.12 15.67
CA ALA A 61 -23.88 0.85 16.34
C ALA A 61 -25.13 0.00 16.67
N LEU A 62 -24.93 -1.25 17.11
CA LEU A 62 -26.03 -2.07 17.60
C LEU A 62 -26.66 -1.40 18.84
N PRO A 63 -27.99 -1.18 18.85
CA PRO A 63 -28.68 -0.85 20.09
C PRO A 63 -28.63 -2.08 21.00
N VAL A 64 -28.19 -1.86 22.24
CA VAL A 64 -28.30 -2.84 23.34
C VAL A 64 -29.72 -2.91 23.88
#